data_AF-A0A368XHW3-F1
#
_entry.id   AF-A0A368XHW3-F1
#
_cell.length_a   1.000
_cell.length_b   1.000
_cell.length_c   1.000
_cell.angle_alpha   90.00
_cell.angle_beta   90.00
_cell.angle_gamma   90.00
#
_symmetry.space_group_name_H-M   'P 1'
#
loop_
_entity.id
_entity.type
_entity.pdbx_description
1 polymer ?
#
loop_
_entity_poly.entity_id
_entity_poly.type
_entity_poly.pdbx_seq_one_letter_code
_entity_poly.pdbx_strand_id
1 'polypeptide(L)'
;MAHARRNEEPWDHPAPRGTHSQPLSAAAKASARQHARAAGRPYPNLVDNIQAAKRQKARAETRDPAGGLTPAGRAAFKRRDGAQLQPGVTKLVRDMTPEEMRRKGSWATRFFGRAELPPLRDPHGKPTRFALSAHAWGEPVPRTEAAARRIAEKGRRLLARYKRLRER
;
A
#
# COMPACT_ATOMS: atom_id res chain seq x y z
N MET A 1 -39.48 19.79 44.28
CA MET A 1 -38.69 18.56 44.49
C MET A 1 -37.82 18.35 43.26
N ALA A 2 -36.50 18.53 43.40
CA ALA A 2 -35.57 18.41 42.28
C ALA A 2 -35.26 16.93 42.02
N HIS A 3 -35.61 16.41 40.85
CA HIS A 3 -35.24 15.06 40.44
C HIS A 3 -33.73 15.01 40.19
N ALA A 4 -33.03 14.16 40.95
CA ALA A 4 -31.62 13.88 40.74
C ALA A 4 -31.41 13.33 39.32
N ARG A 5 -30.53 13.98 38.54
CA ARG A 5 -30.07 13.44 37.26
C ARG A 5 -29.32 12.14 37.59
N ARG A 6 -29.84 11.00 37.13
CA ARG A 6 -29.14 9.72 37.20
C ARG A 6 -27.78 9.93 36.53
N ASN A 7 -26.71 9.69 37.29
CA ASN A 7 -25.36 9.62 36.74
C ASN A 7 -25.33 8.37 35.85
N GLU A 8 -25.58 8.53 34.55
CA GLU A 8 -25.38 7.44 33.59
C GLU A 8 -23.88 7.16 33.53
N GLU A 9 -23.51 5.93 33.87
CA GLU A 9 -22.12 5.53 33.94
C GLU A 9 -21.60 5.29 32.50
N PRO A 10 -20.28 5.39 32.26
CA PRO A 10 -19.75 5.26 30.90
C PRO A 10 -20.11 3.96 30.16
N TRP A 11 -20.52 2.91 30.88
CA TRP A 11 -20.98 1.62 30.33
C TRP A 11 -22.49 1.58 29.98
N ASP A 12 -23.27 2.56 30.41
CA ASP A 12 -24.69 2.71 30.05
C ASP A 12 -24.87 3.38 28.67
N HIS A 13 -23.79 3.95 28.12
CA HIS A 13 -23.81 4.59 26.82
C HIS A 13 -23.56 3.57 25.69
N PRO A 14 -24.40 3.53 24.64
CA PRO A 14 -24.10 2.74 23.46
C PRO A 14 -22.80 3.25 22.83
N ALA A 15 -22.06 2.33 22.20
CA ALA A 15 -20.86 2.70 21.44
C ALA A 15 -21.19 3.84 20.45
N PRO A 16 -20.31 4.84 20.31
CA PRO A 16 -20.60 5.99 19.46
C PRO A 16 -21.00 5.54 18.04
N ARG A 17 -22.08 6.09 17.51
CA ARG A 17 -22.56 5.69 16.18
C ARG A 17 -21.45 5.91 15.13
N GLY A 18 -21.14 4.87 14.38
CA GLY A 18 -20.07 4.87 13.38
C GLY A 18 -18.69 4.42 13.89
N THR A 19 -18.54 4.06 15.17
CA THR A 19 -17.30 3.41 15.62
C THR A 19 -17.32 1.92 15.30
N HIS A 20 -16.42 1.49 14.42
CA HIS A 20 -16.16 0.08 14.16
C HIS A 20 -14.81 -0.30 14.76
N SER A 21 -14.79 -1.31 15.64
CA SER A 21 -13.54 -1.90 16.09
C SER A 21 -12.90 -2.64 14.90
N GLN A 22 -11.67 -2.24 14.54
CA GLN A 22 -10.90 -2.95 13.53
C GLN A 22 -10.13 -4.08 14.24
N PRO A 23 -10.47 -5.36 14.02
CA PRO A 23 -9.77 -6.45 14.66
C PRO A 23 -8.31 -6.51 14.19
N LEU A 24 -7.45 -7.06 15.05
CA LEU A 24 -6.07 -7.36 14.65
C LEU A 24 -6.08 -8.39 13.52
N SER A 25 -5.34 -8.08 12.45
CA SER A 25 -5.04 -9.01 11.38
C SER A 25 -4.28 -10.23 11.92
N ALA A 26 -4.34 -11.36 11.22
CA ALA A 26 -3.59 -12.56 11.60
C ALA A 26 -2.09 -12.29 11.78
N ALA A 27 -1.50 -11.46 10.90
CA ALA A 27 -0.12 -11.02 11.02
C ALA A 27 0.15 -10.17 12.26
N ALA A 28 -0.77 -9.26 12.62
CA ALA A 28 -0.65 -8.47 13.84
C ALA A 28 -0.76 -9.34 15.10
N LYS A 29 -1.68 -10.31 15.12
CA LYS A 29 -1.79 -11.32 16.20
C LYS A 29 -0.52 -12.15 16.33
N ALA A 30 0.05 -12.59 15.21
CA ALA A 30 1.33 -13.32 15.20
C ALA A 30 2.48 -12.47 15.76
N SER A 31 2.56 -11.19 15.38
CA SER A 31 3.55 -10.25 15.92
C SER A 31 3.40 -10.05 17.44
N ALA A 32 2.16 -9.96 17.95
CA ALA A 32 1.92 -9.85 19.40
C ALA A 32 2.41 -11.11 20.14
N ARG A 33 2.07 -12.30 19.63
CA ARG A 33 2.54 -13.58 20.18
C ARG A 33 4.06 -13.70 20.15
N GLN A 34 4.70 -13.24 19.07
CA GLN A 34 6.16 -13.23 18.97
C GLN A 34 6.79 -12.33 20.04
N HIS A 35 6.24 -11.14 20.27
CA HIS A 35 6.74 -10.23 21.30
C HIS A 35 6.58 -10.82 22.71
N ALA A 36 5.45 -11.47 22.98
CA ALA A 36 5.22 -12.18 24.24
C ALA A 36 6.26 -13.29 24.48
N ARG A 37 6.50 -14.13 23.46
CA ARG A 37 7.52 -15.20 23.51
C ARG A 37 8.93 -14.65 23.73
N ALA A 38 9.28 -13.56 23.07
CA ALA A 38 10.57 -12.89 23.26
C ALA A 38 10.74 -12.35 24.68
N ALA A 39 9.64 -11.99 25.34
CA ALA A 39 9.62 -11.59 26.76
C ALA A 39 9.43 -12.78 27.73
N GLY A 40 9.52 -14.03 27.26
CA GLY A 40 9.35 -15.24 28.09
C GLY A 40 7.91 -15.54 28.51
N ARG A 41 6.92 -14.87 27.92
CA ARG A 41 5.49 -15.04 28.26
C ARG A 41 4.79 -15.97 27.26
N PRO A 42 3.96 -16.93 27.72
CA PRO A 42 3.23 -17.83 26.81
C PRO A 42 2.23 -17.13 25.88
N TYR A 43 1.61 -16.05 26.36
CA TYR A 43 0.54 -15.34 25.65
C TYR A 43 0.76 -13.83 25.63
N PRO A 44 0.29 -13.14 24.56
CA PRO A 44 0.35 -11.70 24.47
C PRO A 44 -0.57 -11.04 25.49
N ASN A 45 -0.07 -10.01 26.16
CA ASN A 45 -0.87 -9.19 27.05
C ASN A 45 -1.50 -7.99 26.30
N LEU A 46 -2.16 -7.10 27.06
CA LEU A 46 -2.77 -5.90 26.51
C LEU A 46 -1.75 -4.99 25.79
N VAL A 47 -0.56 -4.79 26.36
CA VAL A 47 0.48 -3.93 25.78
C VAL A 47 0.95 -4.47 24.44
N ASP A 48 1.15 -5.78 24.33
CA ASP A 48 1.56 -6.45 23.08
C ASP A 48 0.51 -6.24 21.98
N ASN A 49 -0.76 -6.40 22.34
CA ASN A 49 -1.89 -6.19 21.43
C ASN A 49 -2.04 -4.72 21.04
N ILE A 50 -1.84 -3.77 21.97
CA ILE A 50 -1.84 -2.33 21.69
C ILE A 50 -0.72 -1.98 20.72
N GLN A 51 0.50 -2.49 20.93
CA GLN A 51 1.61 -2.25 20.01
C GLN A 51 1.32 -2.84 18.62
N ALA A 52 0.78 -4.06 18.55
CA ALA A 52 0.38 -4.67 17.30
C ALA A 52 -0.71 -3.87 16.56
N ALA A 53 -1.70 -3.33 17.30
CA ALA A 53 -2.74 -2.46 16.75
C ALA A 53 -2.16 -1.16 16.18
N LYS A 54 -1.28 -0.49 16.93
CA LYS A 54 -0.60 0.74 16.50
C LYS A 54 0.21 0.50 15.22
N ARG A 55 0.96 -0.60 15.15
CA ARG A 55 1.75 -0.98 13.97
C ARG A 55 0.86 -1.29 12.77
N GLN A 56 -0.26 -1.99 12.97
CA GLN A 56 -1.24 -2.25 11.91
C GLN A 56 -1.81 -0.94 11.34
N LYS A 57 -2.22 -0.01 12.21
CA LYS A 57 -2.71 1.31 11.81
C LYS A 57 -1.67 2.10 11.01
N ALA A 58 -0.45 2.23 11.53
CA ALA A 58 0.64 2.92 10.83
C ALA A 58 0.96 2.28 9.46
N ARG A 59 0.90 0.95 9.35
CA ARG A 59 1.08 0.24 8.08
C ARG A 59 -0.06 0.51 7.09
N ALA A 60 -1.29 0.72 7.57
CA ALA A 60 -2.41 1.10 6.71
C ALA A 60 -2.22 2.53 6.17
N GLU A 61 -1.83 3.48 7.01
CA GLU A 61 -1.64 4.90 6.63
C GLU A 61 -0.51 5.11 5.60
N THR A 62 0.53 4.27 5.64
CA THR A 62 1.65 4.34 4.68
C THR A 62 1.32 3.77 3.30
N ARG A 63 0.16 3.11 3.15
CA ARG A 63 -0.23 2.38 1.94
C ARG A 63 -1.49 2.98 1.35
N ASP A 64 -1.39 3.42 0.10
CA ASP A 64 -2.56 3.93 -0.61
C ASP A 64 -3.49 2.76 -1.00
N PRO A 65 -4.80 2.81 -0.68
CA PRO A 65 -5.79 1.83 -1.12
C PRO A 65 -5.89 1.69 -2.64
N ALA A 66 -5.70 2.77 -3.40
CA ALA A 66 -5.71 2.77 -4.86
C ALA A 66 -4.40 2.22 -5.46
N GLY A 67 -3.36 2.04 -4.64
CA GLY A 67 -2.08 1.43 -5.04
C GLY A 67 -0.87 2.33 -4.75
N GLY A 68 0.29 1.70 -4.56
CA GLY A 68 1.53 2.45 -4.26
C GLY A 68 1.63 2.96 -2.81
N LEU A 69 2.60 3.83 -2.56
CA LEU A 69 2.86 4.42 -1.24
C LEU A 69 2.25 5.82 -1.14
N THR A 70 1.63 6.12 -0.01
CA THR A 70 1.20 7.50 0.33
C THR A 70 2.41 8.42 0.48
N PRO A 71 2.23 9.75 0.47
CA PRO A 71 3.32 10.68 0.82
C PRO A 71 3.95 10.37 2.17
N ALA A 72 3.14 10.05 3.18
CA ALA A 72 3.60 9.59 4.49
C ALA A 72 4.40 8.28 4.40
N GLY A 73 3.96 7.33 3.56
CA GLY A 73 4.70 6.10 3.27
C GLY A 73 6.08 6.34 2.65
N ARG A 74 6.19 7.27 1.70
CA ARG A 74 7.49 7.64 1.10
C ARG A 74 8.38 8.37 2.09
N ALA A 75 7.83 9.26 2.92
CA ALA A 75 8.58 9.91 4.00
C ALA A 75 9.09 8.90 5.04
N ALA A 76 8.27 7.90 5.40
CA ALA A 76 8.69 6.81 6.29
C ALA A 76 9.80 5.96 5.65
N PHE A 77 9.72 5.68 4.35
CA PHE A 77 10.79 5.00 3.60
C PHE A 77 12.08 5.82 3.60
N LYS A 78 12.02 7.13 3.32
CA LYS A 78 13.18 8.02 3.38
C LYS A 78 13.83 8.03 4.76
N ARG A 79 13.04 8.04 5.85
CA ARG A 79 13.57 7.96 7.22
C ARG A 79 14.25 6.63 7.54
N ARG A 80 13.73 5.52 7.02
CA ARG A 80 14.27 4.17 7.29
C ARG A 80 15.50 3.85 6.45
N ASP A 81 15.43 4.09 5.14
CA ASP A 81 16.42 3.61 4.17
C ASP A 81 17.24 4.75 3.54
N GLY A 82 16.98 6.01 3.89
CA GLY A 82 17.67 7.18 3.34
C GLY A 82 17.27 7.59 1.92
N ALA A 83 16.68 6.68 1.13
CA ALA A 83 16.35 6.96 -0.27
C ALA A 83 15.07 7.80 -0.45
N GLN A 84 15.14 8.85 -1.26
CA GLN A 84 13.99 9.67 -1.61
C GLN A 84 13.20 9.07 -2.77
N LEU A 85 12.21 8.24 -2.43
CA LEU A 85 11.29 7.70 -3.42
C LEU A 85 10.45 8.80 -4.07
N GLN A 86 10.50 8.84 -5.40
CA GLN A 86 9.66 9.71 -6.21
C GLN A 86 8.28 9.07 -6.44
N PRO A 87 7.20 9.85 -6.59
CA PRO A 87 5.90 9.32 -7.00
C PRO A 87 5.95 8.72 -8.41
N GLY A 88 4.99 7.84 -8.72
CA GLY A 88 4.85 7.28 -10.06
C GLY A 88 4.53 8.36 -11.09
N VAL A 89 5.00 8.18 -12.32
CA VAL A 89 4.80 9.14 -13.41
C VAL A 89 3.41 8.94 -14.02
N THR A 90 2.48 9.85 -13.73
CA THR A 90 1.07 9.75 -14.19
C THR A 90 0.77 10.54 -15.47
N LYS A 91 1.71 11.39 -15.93
CA LYS A 91 1.56 12.22 -17.13
C LYS A 91 1.32 11.40 -18.39
N LEU A 92 0.78 12.04 -19.43
CA LEU A 92 0.67 11.46 -20.77
C LEU A 92 2.02 11.45 -21.48
N VAL A 93 2.21 10.53 -22.43
CA VAL A 93 3.50 10.32 -23.13
C VAL A 93 3.98 11.56 -23.90
N ARG A 94 3.06 12.43 -24.32
CA ARG A 94 3.38 13.70 -24.98
C ARG A 94 3.95 14.76 -24.01
N ASP A 95 3.60 14.67 -22.72
CA ASP A 95 3.95 15.64 -21.68
C ASP A 95 5.09 15.13 -20.76
N MET A 96 5.61 13.93 -21.03
CA MET A 96 6.71 13.34 -20.26
C MET A 96 8.06 13.91 -20.70
N THR A 97 8.91 14.23 -19.73
CA THR A 97 10.34 14.45 -19.99
C THR A 97 11.04 13.14 -20.35
N PRO A 98 12.21 13.16 -21.01
CA PRO A 98 12.99 11.95 -21.29
C PRO A 98 13.26 11.11 -20.04
N GLU A 99 13.55 11.76 -18.92
CA GLU A 99 13.80 11.08 -17.64
C GLU A 99 12.53 10.43 -17.06
N GLU A 100 11.38 11.09 -17.19
CA GLU A 100 10.08 10.50 -16.82
C GLU A 100 9.76 9.26 -17.67
N MET A 101 10.06 9.29 -18.98
CA MET A 101 9.94 8.12 -19.86
C MET A 101 10.86 6.98 -19.40
N ARG A 102 12.12 7.28 -19.04
CA ARG A 102 13.07 6.30 -18.51
C ARG A 102 12.54 5.65 -17.25
N ARG A 103 12.05 6.44 -16.29
CA ARG A 103 11.52 5.96 -15.01
C ARG A 103 10.29 5.08 -15.20
N LYS A 104 9.29 5.56 -15.93
CA LYS A 104 8.05 4.82 -16.18
C LYS A 104 8.29 3.57 -17.00
N GLY A 105 9.13 3.66 -18.04
CA GLY A 105 9.49 2.54 -18.88
C GLY A 105 10.26 1.44 -18.12
N SER A 106 11.21 1.83 -17.28
CA SER A 106 11.97 0.90 -16.44
C SER A 106 11.07 0.22 -15.42
N TRP A 107 10.20 0.98 -14.74
CA TRP A 107 9.23 0.42 -13.80
C TRP A 107 8.30 -0.59 -14.50
N ALA A 108 7.66 -0.19 -15.60
CA ALA A 108 6.70 -1.04 -16.31
C ALA A 108 7.34 -2.35 -16.79
N THR A 109 8.55 -2.28 -17.34
CA THR A 109 9.30 -3.44 -17.81
C THR A 109 9.70 -4.36 -16.64
N ARG A 110 10.17 -3.82 -15.52
CA ARG A 110 10.56 -4.62 -14.34
C ARG A 110 9.37 -5.28 -13.66
N PHE A 111 8.26 -4.55 -13.52
CA PHE A 111 7.10 -5.04 -12.76
C PHE A 111 6.24 -5.98 -13.60
N PHE A 112 5.94 -5.64 -14.86
CA PHE A 112 5.01 -6.39 -15.70
C PHE A 112 5.68 -7.18 -16.83
N GLY A 113 6.99 -7.01 -17.04
CA GLY A 113 7.76 -7.74 -18.05
C GLY A 113 8.46 -9.01 -17.56
N ARG A 114 8.34 -9.36 -16.26
CA ARG A 114 8.88 -10.60 -15.69
C ARG A 114 8.25 -11.86 -16.31
N ALA A 115 8.99 -12.98 -16.34
CA ALA A 115 8.50 -14.23 -16.92
C ALA A 115 7.15 -14.65 -16.30
N GLU A 116 7.11 -14.77 -14.96
CA GLU A 116 5.91 -15.15 -14.23
C GLU A 116 5.30 -13.96 -13.50
N LEU A 117 3.99 -13.75 -13.69
CA LEU A 117 3.26 -12.68 -13.03
C LEU A 117 2.60 -13.17 -11.73
N PRO A 118 2.93 -12.60 -10.54
CA PRO A 118 2.05 -12.52 -9.39
C PRO A 118 0.60 -12.27 -9.74
N PRO A 119 -0.32 -12.91 -9.01
CA PRO A 119 -1.75 -12.82 -9.27
C PRO A 119 -2.21 -11.38 -9.41
N LEU A 120 -2.95 -11.11 -10.49
CA LEU A 120 -3.54 -9.79 -10.73
C LEU A 120 -4.84 -9.60 -9.96
N ARG A 121 -5.50 -10.70 -9.62
CA ARG A 121 -6.75 -10.73 -8.88
C ARG A 121 -6.61 -11.65 -7.67
N ASP A 122 -7.29 -11.30 -6.60
CA ASP A 122 -7.41 -12.15 -5.42
C ASP A 122 -8.51 -13.22 -5.63
N PRO A 123 -8.70 -14.16 -4.67
CA PRO A 123 -9.76 -15.17 -4.76
C PRO A 123 -11.18 -14.59 -4.87
N HIS A 124 -11.38 -13.34 -4.48
CA HIS A 124 -12.67 -12.62 -4.57
C HIS A 124 -12.79 -11.81 -5.87
N GLY A 125 -11.84 -11.94 -6.79
CA GLY A 125 -11.82 -11.24 -8.07
C GLY A 125 -11.45 -9.76 -7.98
N LYS A 126 -11.07 -9.24 -6.80
CA LYS A 126 -10.62 -7.85 -6.63
C LYS A 126 -9.16 -7.72 -7.09
N PRO A 127 -8.74 -6.56 -7.61
CA PRO A 127 -7.35 -6.35 -7.99
C PRO A 127 -6.41 -6.53 -6.81
N THR A 128 -5.32 -7.29 -6.99
CA THR A 128 -4.29 -7.40 -5.96
C THR A 128 -3.53 -6.09 -5.82
N ARG A 129 -2.80 -5.94 -4.72
CA ARG A 129 -1.90 -4.79 -4.52
C ARG A 129 -0.83 -4.69 -5.61
N PHE A 130 -0.43 -5.81 -6.21
CA PHE A 130 0.46 -5.81 -7.36
C PHE A 130 -0.22 -5.16 -8.58
N ALA A 131 -1.45 -5.55 -8.92
CA ALA A 131 -2.19 -4.93 -10.01
C ALA A 131 -2.47 -3.43 -9.76
N LEU A 132 -2.84 -3.06 -8.54
CA LEU A 132 -3.06 -1.66 -8.13
C LEU A 132 -1.80 -0.79 -8.25
N SER A 133 -0.60 -1.38 -8.25
CA SER A 133 0.62 -0.61 -8.51
C SER A 133 0.63 0.07 -9.87
N ALA A 134 -0.12 -0.45 -10.86
CA ALA A 134 -0.29 0.19 -12.16
C ALA A 134 -0.96 1.56 -12.06
N HIS A 135 -2.01 1.66 -11.24
CA HIS A 135 -2.75 2.90 -11.02
C HIS A 135 -1.86 4.00 -10.45
N ALA A 136 -0.97 3.64 -9.51
CA ALA A 136 -0.01 4.58 -8.92
C ALA A 136 0.98 5.20 -9.94
N TRP A 137 1.09 4.61 -11.14
CA TRP A 137 1.90 5.09 -12.26
C TRP A 137 1.04 5.59 -13.45
N GLY A 138 -0.24 5.86 -13.21
CA GLY A 138 -1.16 6.36 -14.24
C GLY A 138 -1.41 5.36 -15.37
N GLU A 139 -1.25 4.07 -15.11
CA GLU A 139 -1.68 3.00 -16.01
C GLU A 139 -2.99 2.37 -15.50
N PRO A 140 -3.85 1.84 -16.39
CA PRO A 140 -5.05 1.13 -15.97
C PRO A 140 -4.67 -0.12 -15.17
N VAL A 141 -5.48 -0.46 -14.16
CA VAL A 141 -5.28 -1.65 -13.33
C VAL A 141 -5.49 -2.92 -14.17
N PRO A 142 -4.44 -3.73 -14.43
CA PRO A 142 -4.57 -4.91 -15.28
C PRO A 142 -5.33 -6.02 -14.55
N ARG A 143 -6.38 -6.55 -15.19
CA ARG A 143 -7.14 -7.71 -14.68
C ARG A 143 -6.73 -9.03 -15.31
N THR A 144 -6.07 -8.98 -16.48
CA THR A 144 -5.62 -10.14 -17.24
C THR A 144 -4.13 -10.03 -17.54
N GLU A 145 -3.50 -11.18 -17.82
CA GLU A 145 -2.08 -11.20 -18.15
C GLU A 145 -1.78 -10.37 -19.40
N ALA A 146 -2.58 -10.51 -20.45
CA ALA A 146 -2.45 -9.72 -21.67
C ALA A 146 -2.50 -8.20 -21.41
N ALA A 147 -3.35 -7.73 -20.48
CA ALA A 147 -3.37 -6.33 -20.09
C ALA A 147 -2.09 -5.91 -19.35
N ALA A 148 -1.56 -6.76 -18.47
CA ALA A 148 -0.26 -6.53 -17.83
C ALA A 148 0.89 -6.49 -18.86
N ARG A 149 0.91 -7.40 -19.83
CA ARG A 149 1.92 -7.42 -20.89
C ARG A 149 1.89 -6.16 -21.76
N ARG A 150 0.70 -5.63 -22.06
CA ARG A 150 0.56 -4.33 -22.74
C ARG A 150 1.21 -3.17 -21.97
N ILE A 151 1.16 -3.18 -20.64
CA ILE A 151 1.87 -2.18 -19.81
C ILE A 151 3.39 -2.34 -19.98
N ALA A 152 3.90 -3.57 -19.98
CA ALA A 152 5.33 -3.83 -20.19
C ALA A 152 5.79 -3.42 -21.61
N GLU A 153 5.00 -3.69 -22.64
CA GLU A 153 5.25 -3.24 -24.02
C GLU A 153 5.30 -1.73 -24.14
N LYS A 154 4.33 -1.03 -23.53
CA LYS A 154 4.34 0.43 -23.42
C LYS A 154 5.62 0.90 -22.73
N GLY A 155 6.05 0.21 -21.68
CA GLY A 155 7.32 0.47 -21.01
C GLY A 155 8.55 0.34 -21.93
N ARG A 156 8.62 -0.74 -22.72
CA ARG A 156 9.68 -0.94 -23.73
C ARG A 156 9.70 0.18 -24.78
N ARG A 157 8.53 0.60 -25.27
CA ARG A 157 8.40 1.72 -26.22
C ARG A 157 8.90 3.04 -25.63
N LEU A 158 8.59 3.34 -24.36
CA LEU A 158 9.10 4.52 -23.67
C LEU A 158 10.62 4.50 -23.55
N LEU A 159 11.21 3.36 -23.19
CA LEU A 159 12.66 3.21 -23.12
C LEU A 159 13.34 3.37 -24.49
N ALA A 160 12.75 2.83 -25.55
CA ALA A 160 13.25 3.03 -26.91
C ALA A 160 13.20 4.50 -27.35
N ARG A 161 12.11 5.22 -27.01
CA ARG A 161 12.02 6.67 -27.25
C ARG A 161 13.07 7.45 -26.45
N TYR A 162 13.27 7.12 -25.18
CA TYR A 162 14.32 7.73 -24.35
C TYR A 162 15.72 7.55 -24.94
N LYS A 163 16.07 6.32 -25.37
CA LYS A 163 17.38 6.05 -26.00
C LYS A 163 17.60 6.90 -27.25
N ARG A 164 16.62 6.94 -28.16
CA ARG A 164 16.67 7.77 -29.37
C ARG A 164 16.82 9.26 -29.10
N LEU A 165 16.22 9.77 -28.02
CA LEU A 165 16.33 11.19 -27.64
C LEU A 165 17.67 11.52 -26.99
N ARG A 166 18.38 10.52 -26.44
CA ARG A 166 19.70 10.69 -25.81
C ARG A 166 20.85 10.54 -26.81
N GLU A 167 20.61 9.80 -27.90
CA GLU A 167 21.57 9.58 -28.99
C GLU A 167 21.49 10.67 -30.08
N ARG A 168 20.52 11.58 -29.99
CA ARG A 168 20.47 12.83 -30.75
C ARG A 168 21.21 13.92 -30.01
#